data_AF-A0A934SXE0-F1
#
_entry.id   AF-A0A934SXE0-F1
#
_cell.length_a   1.000
_cell.length_b   1.000
_cell.length_c   1.000
_cell.angle_alpha   90.00
_cell.angle_beta   90.00
_cell.angle_gamma   90.00
#
_symmetry.space_group_name_H-M   'P 1'
#
loop_
_entity.id
_entity.type
_entity.pdbx_description
1 polymer ?
#
loop_
_entity_poly.entity_id
_entity_poly.type
_entity_poly.pdbx_seq_one_letter_code
_entity_poly.pdbx_strand_id
1 'polypeptide(L)'
;MLTGQFAVGLLGGGSVAGLVLTGLRRFLRSDGNAHRLAELERRIAALEHENARLHNEAAALALEKDELLEFSNRLHENVEEKSRIEEDLRNTLQAHLDGRAQLEQQARQMEDEAQRLKDLNITFERWHEQMISLMQQNQDMHAMNAELSSIVRHVIIVSLNASIEAARVGTVGRGFAVVASEVRQLATRSEELSKQYSANLHRNDLTTTATFQDIQAGGKMIMASLSGLGAKAGQIVAELQQEQG
;
A
#
# COMPACT_ATOMS: atom_id res chain seq x y z
N MET A 1 54.27 -121.28 -76.67
CA MET A 1 55.36 -120.81 -77.55
C MET A 1 55.96 -119.58 -76.86
N LEU A 2 57.07 -119.69 -76.11
CA LEU A 2 58.47 -119.59 -76.59
C LEU A 2 58.64 -118.32 -77.45
N THR A 3 59.46 -117.29 -77.16
CA THR A 3 60.70 -117.08 -76.38
C THR A 3 60.90 -115.54 -76.35
N GLY A 4 61.37 -114.88 -75.27
CA GLY A 4 62.79 -114.67 -74.91
C GLY A 4 62.97 -113.20 -74.45
N GLN A 5 63.24 -112.96 -73.16
CA GLN A 5 64.52 -112.45 -72.61
C GLN A 5 65.20 -111.28 -73.35
N PHE A 6 65.23 -110.10 -72.70
CA PHE A 6 66.37 -109.19 -72.41
C PHE A 6 65.81 -108.11 -71.45
N ALA A 7 66.07 -108.13 -70.14
CA ALA A 7 67.29 -107.67 -69.43
C ALA A 7 67.45 -106.13 -69.35
N VAL A 8 67.24 -105.63 -68.12
CA VAL A 8 67.95 -104.52 -67.43
C VAL A 8 67.68 -103.07 -67.85
N GLY A 9 67.18 -102.26 -66.88
CA GLY A 9 67.46 -100.83 -66.83
C GLY A 9 66.40 -99.96 -66.14
N LEU A 10 66.74 -99.41 -64.96
CA LEU A 10 66.20 -98.20 -64.33
C LEU A 10 64.89 -98.29 -63.51
N LEU A 11 64.96 -99.00 -62.38
CA LEU A 11 64.33 -98.57 -61.12
C LEU A 11 65.06 -97.30 -60.61
N GLY A 12 64.33 -96.20 -60.35
CA GLY A 12 64.91 -95.06 -59.60
C GLY A 12 64.22 -93.68 -59.67
N GLY A 13 63.44 -93.36 -60.71
CA GLY A 13 63.02 -91.95 -60.95
C GLY A 13 61.66 -91.52 -60.38
N GLY A 14 60.65 -92.40 -60.37
CA GLY A 14 59.25 -92.00 -60.19
C GLY A 14 58.79 -91.71 -58.76
N SER A 15 59.27 -92.47 -57.77
CA SER A 15 58.89 -92.34 -56.36
C SER A 15 59.55 -91.14 -55.68
N VAL A 16 60.78 -90.79 -56.09
CA VAL A 16 61.46 -89.57 -55.65
C VAL A 16 60.75 -88.34 -56.22
N ALA A 17 60.38 -88.34 -57.50
CA ALA A 17 59.64 -87.23 -58.10
C ALA A 17 58.26 -87.00 -57.46
N GLY A 18 57.52 -88.08 -57.14
CA GLY A 18 56.25 -88.00 -56.43
C GLY A 18 56.38 -87.48 -54.99
N LEU A 19 57.37 -87.99 -54.23
CA LEU A 19 57.67 -87.52 -52.88
C LEU A 19 58.18 -86.08 -52.87
N VAL A 20 59.01 -85.70 -53.84
CA VAL A 20 59.50 -84.33 -54.03
C VAL A 20 58.36 -83.41 -54.46
N LEU A 21 57.45 -83.82 -55.34
CA LEU A 21 56.27 -83.03 -55.70
C LEU A 21 55.31 -82.88 -54.53
N THR A 22 55.06 -83.94 -53.75
CA THR A 22 54.24 -83.81 -52.53
C THR A 22 54.95 -82.99 -51.47
N GLY A 23 56.26 -83.13 -51.29
CA GLY A 23 57.08 -82.38 -50.35
C GLY A 23 57.19 -80.91 -50.74
N LEU A 24 57.38 -80.60 -52.02
CA LEU A 24 57.39 -79.25 -52.59
C LEU A 24 56.00 -78.63 -52.55
N ARG A 25 54.93 -79.39 -52.82
CA ARG A 25 53.55 -78.90 -52.67
C ARG A 25 53.17 -78.69 -51.20
N ARG A 26 53.72 -79.49 -50.27
CA ARG A 26 53.56 -79.32 -48.81
C ARG A 26 54.40 -78.16 -48.30
N PHE A 27 55.59 -77.94 -48.85
CA PHE A 27 56.52 -76.85 -48.54
C PHE A 27 56.00 -75.52 -49.09
N LEU A 28 55.60 -75.45 -50.36
CA LEU A 28 54.96 -74.28 -50.96
C LEU A 28 53.61 -73.95 -50.29
N ARG A 29 52.85 -74.97 -49.86
CA ARG A 29 51.67 -74.75 -48.99
C ARG A 29 52.06 -74.31 -47.59
N SER A 30 53.13 -74.84 -47.00
CA SER A 30 53.60 -74.46 -45.67
C SER A 30 54.13 -73.03 -45.64
N ASP A 31 54.84 -72.62 -46.68
CA ASP A 31 55.43 -71.29 -46.86
C ASP A 31 54.34 -70.26 -47.22
N GLY A 32 53.44 -70.62 -48.14
CA GLY A 32 52.25 -69.83 -48.43
C GLY A 32 51.28 -69.71 -47.24
N ASN A 33 51.14 -70.76 -46.43
CA ASN A 33 50.37 -70.70 -45.19
C ASN A 33 51.10 -69.89 -44.11
N ALA A 34 52.43 -69.95 -44.03
CA ALA A 34 53.23 -69.16 -43.08
C ALA A 34 53.17 -67.66 -43.40
N HIS A 35 53.22 -67.27 -44.68
CA HIS A 35 53.03 -65.88 -45.09
C HIS A 35 51.60 -65.39 -44.80
N ARG A 36 50.58 -66.20 -45.08
CA ARG A 36 49.19 -65.87 -44.72
C ARG A 36 48.99 -65.77 -43.22
N LEU A 37 49.66 -66.62 -42.43
CA LEU A 37 49.63 -66.57 -40.97
C LEU A 37 50.29 -65.28 -40.45
N ALA A 38 51.47 -64.92 -40.96
CA ALA A 38 52.16 -63.68 -40.61
C ALA A 38 51.37 -62.42 -41.02
N GLU A 39 50.65 -62.45 -42.15
CA GLU A 39 49.75 -61.35 -42.55
C GLU A 39 48.55 -61.25 -41.62
N LEU A 40 47.94 -62.37 -41.23
CA LEU A 40 46.84 -62.41 -40.27
C LEU A 40 47.28 -61.93 -38.89
N GLU A 41 48.47 -62.31 -38.41
CA GLU A 41 49.04 -61.83 -37.14
C GLU A 41 49.26 -60.31 -37.15
N ARG A 42 49.78 -59.74 -38.25
CA ARG A 42 49.92 -58.28 -38.38
C ARG A 42 48.56 -57.57 -38.38
N ARG A 43 47.55 -58.15 -39.04
CA ARG A 43 46.18 -57.60 -39.06
C ARG A 43 45.53 -57.68 -37.66
N ILE A 44 45.72 -58.78 -36.94
CA ILE A 44 45.23 -58.94 -35.57
C ILE A 44 45.88 -57.89 -34.66
N ALA A 45 47.20 -57.73 -34.71
CA ALA A 45 47.90 -56.71 -33.91
C ALA A 45 47.45 -55.27 -34.24
N ALA A 46 47.21 -54.97 -35.52
CA ALA A 46 46.67 -53.67 -35.93
C ALA A 46 45.25 -53.45 -35.40
N LEU A 47 44.39 -54.46 -35.47
CA LEU A 47 43.02 -54.42 -34.93
C LEU A 47 43.00 -54.34 -33.41
N GLU A 48 43.92 -55.00 -32.71
CA GLU A 48 44.07 -54.91 -31.25
C GLU A 48 44.49 -53.49 -30.83
N HIS A 49 45.44 -52.89 -31.55
CA HIS A 49 45.85 -51.50 -31.32
C HIS A 49 44.71 -50.51 -31.61
N GLU A 50 43.96 -50.72 -32.70
CA GLU A 50 42.79 -49.90 -33.02
C GLU A 50 41.68 -50.06 -31.97
N ASN A 51 41.40 -51.27 -31.50
CA ASN A 51 40.45 -51.52 -30.41
C ASN A 51 40.87 -50.84 -29.11
N ALA A 52 42.16 -50.91 -28.76
CA ALA A 52 42.67 -50.22 -27.57
C ALA A 52 42.52 -48.69 -27.69
N ARG A 53 42.77 -48.13 -28.88
CA ARG A 53 42.55 -46.70 -29.14
C ARG A 53 41.08 -46.32 -29.01
N LEU A 54 40.19 -47.10 -29.63
CA LEU A 54 38.73 -46.87 -29.55
C LEU A 54 38.21 -47.00 -28.13
N HIS A 55 38.73 -47.94 -27.33
CA HIS A 55 38.39 -48.05 -25.91
C HIS A 55 38.79 -46.82 -25.11
N ASN A 56 40.01 -46.31 -25.32
CA ASN A 56 40.46 -45.09 -24.65
C ASN A 56 39.65 -43.86 -25.06
N GLU A 57 39.31 -43.74 -26.35
CA GLU A 57 38.47 -42.67 -26.89
C GLU A 57 37.04 -42.73 -26.35
N ALA A 58 36.44 -43.93 -26.28
CA ALA A 58 35.13 -44.13 -25.67
C ALA A 58 35.12 -43.80 -24.17
N ALA A 59 36.20 -44.12 -23.45
CA ALA A 59 36.34 -43.75 -22.04
C ALA A 59 36.46 -42.23 -21.84
N ALA A 60 37.22 -41.54 -22.70
CA ALA A 60 37.33 -40.08 -22.67
C ALA A 60 35.99 -39.40 -22.98
N LEU A 61 35.26 -39.87 -24.00
CA LEU A 61 33.93 -39.37 -24.35
C LEU A 61 32.89 -39.62 -23.24
N ALA A 62 32.99 -40.74 -22.52
CA ALA A 62 32.12 -41.02 -21.39
C ALA A 62 32.34 -39.99 -20.26
N LEU A 63 33.60 -39.66 -19.95
CA LEU A 63 33.95 -38.64 -18.96
C LEU A 63 33.42 -37.25 -19.37
N GLU A 64 33.67 -36.83 -20.62
CA GLU A 64 33.19 -35.54 -21.14
C GLU A 64 31.65 -35.45 -21.11
N LYS A 65 30.96 -36.54 -21.45
CA LYS A 65 29.50 -36.62 -21.35
C LYS A 65 29.01 -36.42 -19.91
N ASP A 66 29.66 -37.06 -18.93
CA ASP A 66 29.28 -36.93 -17.53
C ASP A 66 29.49 -35.49 -17.03
N GLU A 67 30.60 -34.84 -17.41
CA GLU A 67 30.85 -33.42 -17.14
C GLU A 67 29.78 -32.50 -17.79
N LEU A 68 29.40 -32.78 -19.04
CA LEU A 68 28.35 -32.02 -19.74
C LEU A 68 26.98 -32.20 -19.08
N LEU A 69 26.65 -33.39 -18.61
CA LEU A 69 25.41 -33.66 -17.88
C LEU A 69 25.39 -32.88 -16.55
N GLU A 70 26.49 -32.88 -15.81
CA GLU A 70 26.60 -32.09 -14.57
C GLU A 70 26.47 -30.58 -14.85
N PHE A 71 27.15 -30.08 -15.88
CA PHE A 71 27.04 -28.68 -16.30
C PHE A 71 25.60 -28.32 -16.73
N SER A 72 24.94 -29.19 -17.50
CA SER A 72 23.55 -29.02 -17.92
C SER A 72 22.60 -28.97 -16.72
N ASN A 73 22.79 -29.85 -15.73
CA ASN A 73 21.97 -29.87 -14.51
C ASN A 73 22.15 -28.56 -13.72
N ARG A 74 23.40 -28.11 -13.53
CA ARG A 74 23.69 -26.83 -12.86
C ARG A 74 23.10 -25.63 -13.60
N LEU A 75 23.13 -25.62 -14.93
CA LEU A 75 22.48 -24.59 -15.73
C LEU A 75 20.96 -24.60 -15.54
N HIS A 76 20.35 -25.78 -15.51
CA HIS A 76 18.92 -25.91 -15.28
C HIS A 76 18.52 -25.35 -13.90
N GLU A 77 19.25 -25.72 -12.85
CA GLU A 77 19.05 -25.20 -11.49
C GLU A 77 19.18 -23.66 -11.44
N ASN A 78 20.21 -23.08 -12.06
CA ASN A 78 20.40 -21.63 -12.12
C ASN A 78 19.27 -20.91 -12.86
N VAL A 79 18.75 -21.50 -13.95
CA VAL A 79 17.61 -20.94 -14.69
C VAL A 79 16.34 -20.96 -13.84
N GLU A 80 16.07 -22.07 -13.15
CA GLU A 80 14.92 -22.18 -12.24
C GLU A 80 15.03 -21.22 -11.05
N GLU A 81 16.21 -21.04 -10.48
CA GLU A 81 16.45 -20.05 -9.42
C GLU A 81 16.20 -18.63 -9.93
N LYS A 82 16.77 -18.29 -11.10
CA LYS A 82 16.57 -16.96 -11.69
C LYS A 82 15.10 -16.69 -12.02
N SER A 83 14.37 -17.66 -12.56
CA SER A 83 12.93 -17.53 -12.83
C SER A 83 12.13 -17.28 -11.55
N ARG A 84 12.47 -17.94 -10.44
CA ARG A 84 11.86 -17.69 -9.13
C ARG A 84 12.14 -16.28 -8.62
N ILE A 85 13.39 -15.81 -8.74
CA ILE A 85 13.76 -14.44 -8.35
C ILE A 85 13.03 -13.40 -9.21
N GLU A 86 12.90 -13.62 -10.52
CA GLU A 86 12.16 -12.72 -11.40
C GLU A 86 10.66 -12.65 -11.06
N GLU A 87 10.06 -13.78 -10.69
CA GLU A 87 8.68 -13.84 -10.23
C GLU A 87 8.49 -13.10 -8.89
N ASP A 88 9.37 -13.34 -7.92
CA ASP A 88 9.35 -12.67 -6.62
C ASP A 88 9.54 -11.14 -6.75
N LEU A 89 10.45 -10.72 -7.62
CA LEU A 89 10.66 -9.31 -7.93
C LEU A 89 9.43 -8.67 -8.58
N ARG A 90 8.77 -9.36 -9.51
CA ARG A 90 7.51 -8.88 -10.11
C ARG A 90 6.41 -8.74 -9.07
N ASN A 91 6.24 -9.71 -8.19
CA ASN A 91 5.23 -9.67 -7.13
C ASN A 91 5.49 -8.53 -6.14
N THR A 92 6.76 -8.35 -5.75
CA THR A 92 7.19 -7.27 -4.85
C THR A 92 6.97 -5.90 -5.50
N LEU A 93 7.36 -5.74 -6.78
CA LEU A 93 7.14 -4.49 -7.51
C LEU A 93 5.64 -4.16 -7.62
N GLN A 94 4.80 -5.15 -7.92
CA GLN A 94 3.36 -4.95 -7.99
C GLN A 94 2.79 -4.50 -6.63
N ALA A 95 3.22 -5.14 -5.54
CA ALA A 95 2.80 -4.75 -4.18
C ALA A 95 3.20 -3.31 -3.84
N HIS A 96 4.39 -2.86 -4.25
CA HIS A 96 4.81 -1.46 -4.09
C HIS A 96 3.99 -0.49 -4.94
N LEU A 97 3.67 -0.83 -6.20
CA LEU A 97 2.82 0.01 -7.04
C LEU A 97 1.42 0.16 -6.46
N ASP A 98 0.84 -0.93 -5.96
CA ASP A 98 -0.48 -0.92 -5.32
C ASP A 98 -0.44 -0.12 -4.00
N GLY A 99 0.62 -0.28 -3.20
CA GLY A 99 0.86 0.51 -1.98
C GLY A 99 0.97 2.01 -2.25
N ARG A 100 1.75 2.41 -3.27
CA ARG A 100 1.87 3.81 -3.70
C ARG A 100 0.53 4.40 -4.12
N ALA A 101 -0.25 3.66 -4.92
CA ALA A 101 -1.57 4.11 -5.34
C ALA A 101 -2.51 4.34 -4.15
N GLN A 102 -2.44 3.49 -3.12
CA GLN A 102 -3.20 3.66 -1.89
C GLN A 102 -2.75 4.89 -1.09
N LEU A 103 -1.44 5.11 -0.94
CA LEU A 103 -0.88 6.27 -0.25
C LEU A 103 -1.25 7.58 -0.95
N GLU A 104 -1.16 7.63 -2.28
CA GLU A 104 -1.59 8.79 -3.08
C GLU A 104 -3.09 9.07 -2.92
N GLN A 105 -3.93 8.04 -2.89
CA GLN A 105 -5.36 8.19 -2.62
C GLN A 105 -5.61 8.74 -1.20
N GLN A 106 -4.92 8.21 -0.20
CA GLN A 106 -5.03 8.70 1.18
C GLN A 106 -4.59 10.16 1.30
N ALA A 107 -3.51 10.55 0.63
CA ALA A 107 -3.04 11.94 0.60
C ALA A 107 -4.11 12.89 0.05
N ARG A 108 -4.75 12.54 -1.08
CA ARG A 108 -5.85 13.34 -1.66
C ARG A 108 -7.05 13.45 -0.73
N GLN A 109 -7.47 12.34 -0.11
CA GLN A 109 -8.58 12.36 0.85
C GLN A 109 -8.29 13.25 2.06
N MET A 110 -7.03 13.28 2.52
CA MET A 110 -6.61 14.13 3.62
C MET A 110 -6.57 15.60 3.25
N GLU A 111 -6.15 15.93 2.03
CA GLU A 111 -6.20 17.30 1.50
C GLU A 111 -7.65 17.81 1.45
N ASP A 112 -8.57 17.01 0.91
CA ASP A 112 -10.00 17.32 0.86
C ASP A 112 -10.57 17.56 2.28
N GLU A 113 -10.23 16.70 3.25
CA GLU A 113 -10.69 16.83 4.62
C GLU A 113 -10.09 18.05 5.32
N ALA A 114 -8.81 18.34 5.10
CA ALA A 114 -8.16 19.52 5.63
C ALA A 114 -8.81 20.80 5.11
N GLN A 115 -9.18 20.84 3.82
CA GLN A 115 -9.89 21.97 3.24
C GLN A 115 -11.28 22.14 3.85
N ARG A 116 -12.03 21.05 4.06
CA ARG A 116 -13.34 21.09 4.74
C ARG A 116 -13.23 21.61 6.17
N LEU A 117 -12.24 21.16 6.92
CA LEU A 117 -12.00 21.64 8.29
C LEU A 117 -11.62 23.12 8.31
N LYS A 118 -10.87 23.61 7.33
CA LYS A 118 -10.54 25.03 7.19
C LYS A 118 -11.78 25.87 6.94
N ASP A 119 -12.66 25.45 6.05
CA ASP A 119 -13.92 26.15 5.77
C ASP A 119 -14.85 26.14 6.99
N LEU A 120 -14.85 25.04 7.75
CA LEU A 120 -15.57 24.94 9.01
C LEU A 120 -14.99 25.89 10.07
N ASN A 121 -13.67 26.00 10.17
CA ASN A 121 -13.01 26.93 11.09
C ASN A 121 -13.42 28.39 10.81
N ILE A 122 -13.45 28.81 9.54
CA ILE A 122 -13.94 30.14 9.13
C ILE A 122 -15.38 30.36 9.59
N THR A 123 -16.23 29.33 9.50
CA THR A 123 -17.62 29.41 9.97
C THR A 123 -17.71 29.60 11.48
N PHE A 124 -16.86 28.90 12.25
CA PHE A 124 -16.78 29.04 13.70
C PHE A 124 -16.28 30.41 14.13
N GLU A 125 -15.28 30.99 13.45
CA GLU A 125 -14.82 32.36 13.72
C GLU A 125 -15.93 33.38 13.49
N ARG A 126 -16.71 33.24 12.39
CA ARG A 126 -17.87 34.11 12.15
C ARG A 126 -18.93 33.97 13.25
N TRP A 127 -19.22 32.74 13.70
CA TRP A 127 -20.16 32.54 14.80
C TRP A 127 -19.63 33.14 16.11
N HIS A 128 -18.33 33.04 16.36
CA HIS A 128 -17.69 33.66 17.51
C HIS A 128 -17.89 35.18 17.53
N GLU A 129 -17.65 35.88 16.42
CA GLU A 129 -17.90 37.31 16.29
C GLU A 129 -19.39 37.66 16.49
N GLN A 130 -20.30 36.87 15.91
CA GLN A 130 -21.74 37.07 16.06
C GLN A 130 -22.19 36.92 17.52
N MET A 131 -21.61 35.98 18.26
CA MET A 131 -21.91 35.78 19.68
C MET A 131 -21.41 36.94 20.54
N ILE A 132 -20.23 37.50 20.24
CA ILE A 132 -19.74 38.72 20.91
C ILE A 132 -20.74 39.87 20.70
N SER A 133 -21.21 40.05 19.46
CA SER A 133 -22.21 41.08 19.15
C SER A 133 -23.53 40.83 19.91
N LEU A 134 -23.99 39.58 19.99
CA LEU A 134 -25.20 39.21 20.73
C LEU A 134 -25.06 39.47 22.24
N MET A 135 -23.90 39.19 22.82
CA MET A 135 -23.62 39.51 24.23
C MET A 135 -23.68 41.02 24.48
N GLN A 136 -23.13 41.83 23.59
CA GLN A 136 -23.23 43.30 23.68
C GLN A 136 -24.68 43.77 23.57
N GLN A 137 -25.45 43.23 22.61
CA GLN A 137 -26.87 43.56 22.45
C GLN A 137 -27.68 43.22 23.69
N ASN A 138 -27.43 42.08 24.35
CA ASN A 138 -28.08 41.74 25.61
C ASN A 138 -27.73 42.74 26.72
N GLN A 139 -26.47 43.19 26.82
CA GLN A 139 -26.08 44.22 27.78
C GLN A 139 -26.81 45.55 27.54
N ASP A 140 -26.93 45.97 26.28
CA ASP A 140 -27.66 47.18 25.92
C ASP A 140 -29.16 47.05 26.28
N MET A 141 -29.75 45.86 26.05
CA MET A 141 -31.14 45.57 26.46
C MET A 141 -31.34 45.60 27.96
N HIS A 142 -30.36 45.16 28.76
CA HIS A 142 -30.37 45.30 30.22
C HIS A 142 -30.40 46.78 30.62
N ALA A 143 -29.53 47.59 30.03
CA ALA A 143 -29.48 49.03 30.32
C ALA A 143 -30.81 49.73 29.98
N MET A 144 -31.38 49.45 28.81
CA MET A 144 -32.68 49.98 28.40
C MET A 144 -33.81 49.54 29.34
N ASN A 145 -33.84 48.27 29.76
CA ASN A 145 -34.87 47.80 30.69
C ASN A 145 -34.71 48.42 32.09
N ALA A 146 -33.46 48.66 32.54
CA ALA A 146 -33.20 49.35 33.80
C ALA A 146 -33.69 50.80 33.77
N GLU A 147 -33.47 51.50 32.65
CA GLU A 147 -34.00 52.85 32.43
C GLU A 147 -35.53 52.86 32.41
N LEU A 148 -36.16 51.94 31.65
CA LEU A 148 -37.61 51.77 31.63
C LEU A 148 -38.18 51.53 33.04
N SER A 149 -37.54 50.65 33.81
CA SER A 149 -37.92 50.36 35.20
C SER A 149 -37.86 51.62 36.08
N SER A 150 -36.86 52.49 35.85
CA SER A 150 -36.74 53.78 36.53
C SER A 150 -37.86 54.75 36.16
N ILE A 151 -38.18 54.87 34.86
CA ILE A 151 -39.28 55.70 34.36
C ILE A 151 -40.60 55.24 34.97
N VAL A 152 -40.86 53.93 34.97
CA VAL A 152 -42.09 53.36 35.54
C VAL A 152 -42.23 53.67 37.02
N ARG A 153 -41.16 53.54 37.82
CA ARG A 153 -41.17 53.95 39.24
C ARG A 153 -41.49 55.43 39.41
N HIS A 154 -40.97 56.28 38.53
CA HIS A 154 -41.27 57.71 38.55
C HIS A 154 -42.76 57.97 38.25
N VAL A 155 -43.35 57.27 37.28
CA VAL A 155 -44.79 57.36 36.95
C VAL A 155 -45.66 56.92 38.13
N ILE A 156 -45.26 55.89 38.87
CA ILE A 156 -45.95 55.46 40.10
C ILE A 156 -45.98 56.61 41.13
N ILE A 157 -44.87 57.32 41.32
CA ILE A 157 -44.77 58.45 42.26
C ILE A 157 -45.63 59.63 41.78
N VAL A 158 -45.54 60.00 40.50
CA VAL A 158 -46.30 61.12 39.92
C VAL A 158 -47.81 60.86 39.98
N SER A 159 -48.25 59.66 39.64
CA SER A 159 -49.67 59.27 39.72
C SER A 159 -50.19 59.22 41.15
N LEU A 160 -49.36 58.82 42.12
CA LEU A 160 -49.70 58.91 43.54
C LEU A 160 -49.88 60.37 43.98
N ASN A 161 -48.93 61.25 43.64
CA ASN A 161 -49.02 62.67 43.96
C ASN A 161 -50.27 63.32 43.33
N ALA A 162 -50.58 62.98 42.08
CA ALA A 162 -51.79 63.43 41.40
C ALA A 162 -53.08 62.93 42.10
N SER A 163 -53.09 61.67 42.56
CA SER A 163 -54.21 61.12 43.33
C SER A 163 -54.43 61.85 44.66
N ILE A 164 -53.35 62.20 45.36
CA ILE A 164 -53.39 62.96 46.62
C ILE A 164 -53.94 64.36 46.39
N GLU A 165 -53.44 65.08 45.37
CA GLU A 165 -53.89 66.43 45.08
C GLU A 165 -55.35 66.44 44.58
N ALA A 166 -55.75 65.44 43.79
CA ALA A 166 -57.14 65.27 43.36
C ALA A 166 -58.10 65.05 44.56
N ALA A 167 -57.67 64.34 45.61
CA ALA A 167 -58.42 64.21 46.85
C ALA A 167 -58.51 65.52 47.63
N ARG A 168 -57.45 66.34 47.60
CA ARG A 168 -57.37 67.64 48.30
C ARG A 168 -58.37 68.68 47.77
N VAL A 169 -58.60 68.74 46.47
CA VAL A 169 -59.61 69.62 45.83
C VAL A 169 -61.06 69.08 45.94
N GLY A 170 -61.26 67.93 46.59
CA GLY A 170 -62.58 67.40 46.93
C GLY A 170 -63.42 67.00 45.71
N THR A 171 -64.66 67.47 45.65
CA THR A 171 -65.65 67.01 44.64
C THR A 171 -65.26 67.35 43.19
N VAL A 172 -64.48 68.41 42.99
CA VAL A 172 -63.98 68.86 41.67
C VAL A 172 -62.88 67.95 41.15
N GLY A 173 -62.09 67.33 42.04
CA GLY A 173 -60.96 66.46 41.68
C GLY A 173 -61.32 65.00 41.39
N ARG A 174 -62.59 64.57 41.55
CA ARG A 174 -62.98 63.16 41.42
C ARG A 174 -62.61 62.53 40.07
N GLY A 175 -62.79 63.25 38.97
CA GLY A 175 -62.39 62.75 37.63
C GLY A 175 -60.87 62.55 37.52
N PHE A 176 -60.09 63.50 38.04
CA PHE A 176 -58.63 63.39 38.08
C PHE A 176 -58.14 62.26 38.98
N ALA A 177 -58.82 61.99 40.10
CA ALA A 177 -58.48 60.88 41.00
C ALA A 177 -58.64 59.52 40.30
N VAL A 178 -59.69 59.33 39.50
CA VAL A 178 -59.90 58.10 38.72
C VAL A 178 -58.78 57.91 37.70
N VAL A 179 -58.46 58.95 36.93
CA VAL A 179 -57.37 58.91 35.93
C VAL A 179 -56.03 58.61 36.59
N ALA A 180 -55.73 59.26 37.73
CA ALA A 180 -54.48 59.04 38.45
C ALA A 180 -54.37 57.60 38.99
N SER A 181 -55.47 57.01 39.46
CA SER A 181 -55.52 55.60 39.88
C SER A 181 -55.24 54.65 38.71
N GLU A 182 -55.84 54.89 37.54
CA GLU A 182 -55.62 54.06 36.36
C GLU A 182 -54.18 54.16 35.84
N VAL A 183 -53.62 55.36 35.80
CA VAL A 183 -52.19 55.56 35.44
C VAL A 183 -51.29 54.80 36.41
N ARG A 184 -51.58 54.84 37.71
CA ARG A 184 -50.82 54.10 38.72
C ARG A 184 -50.91 52.59 38.50
N GLN A 185 -52.10 52.07 38.23
CA GLN A 185 -52.30 50.64 37.97
C GLN A 185 -51.54 50.18 36.72
N LEU A 186 -51.58 50.98 35.65
CA LEU A 186 -50.83 50.71 34.42
C LEU A 186 -49.32 50.72 34.68
N ALA A 187 -48.82 51.69 35.46
CA ALA A 187 -47.41 51.76 35.82
C ALA A 187 -46.97 50.56 36.66
N THR A 188 -47.75 50.14 37.67
CA THR A 188 -47.45 48.93 38.45
C THR A 188 -47.41 47.68 37.57
N ARG A 189 -48.33 47.56 36.60
CA ARG A 189 -48.31 46.46 35.63
C ARG A 189 -47.06 46.50 34.72
N SER A 190 -46.66 47.68 34.28
CA SER A 190 -45.42 47.87 33.50
C SER A 190 -44.16 47.51 34.31
N GLU A 191 -44.16 47.77 35.63
CA GLU A 191 -43.04 47.41 36.50
C GLU A 191 -42.87 45.89 36.58
N GLU A 192 -43.99 45.17 36.73
CA GLU A 192 -43.99 43.70 36.76
C GLU A 192 -43.50 43.12 35.43
N LEU A 193 -43.94 43.66 34.30
CA LEU A 193 -43.45 43.26 32.97
C LEU A 193 -41.94 43.51 32.82
N SER A 194 -41.44 44.66 33.29
CA SER A 194 -40.00 44.97 33.27
C SER A 194 -39.18 44.00 34.12
N LYS A 195 -39.70 43.55 35.27
CA LYS A 195 -39.06 42.51 36.09
C LYS A 195 -38.99 41.16 35.37
N GLN A 196 -40.10 40.73 34.76
CA GLN A 196 -40.14 39.50 33.97
C GLN A 196 -39.20 39.56 32.77
N TYR A 197 -39.12 40.71 32.10
CA TYR A 197 -38.18 40.93 31.01
C TYR A 197 -36.72 40.85 31.48
N SER A 198 -36.39 41.43 32.63
CA SER A 198 -35.05 41.31 33.24
C SER A 198 -34.67 39.85 33.51
N ALA A 199 -35.60 39.04 34.04
CA ALA A 199 -35.37 37.62 34.26
C ALA A 199 -35.11 36.86 32.94
N ASN A 200 -35.82 37.21 31.86
CA ASN A 200 -35.58 36.65 30.53
C ASN A 200 -34.21 37.04 29.98
N LEU A 201 -33.77 38.29 30.17
CA LEU A 201 -32.44 38.73 29.75
C LEU A 201 -31.32 37.96 30.47
N HIS A 202 -31.45 37.72 31.78
CA HIS A 202 -30.49 36.87 32.51
C HIS A 202 -30.45 35.43 31.98
N ARG A 203 -31.60 34.85 31.64
CA ARG A 203 -31.65 33.52 31.01
C ARG A 203 -30.97 33.53 29.63
N ASN A 204 -31.14 34.61 28.86
CA ASN A 204 -30.43 34.79 27.61
C ASN A 204 -28.91 34.89 27.84
N ASP A 205 -28.43 35.61 28.84
CA ASP A 205 -26.99 35.72 29.15
C ASP A 205 -26.35 34.35 29.41
N LEU A 206 -27.02 33.52 30.21
CA LEU A 206 -26.57 32.15 30.50
C LEU A 206 -26.50 31.31 29.22
N THR A 207 -27.54 31.38 28.40
CA THR A 207 -27.62 30.63 27.13
C THR A 207 -26.55 31.10 26.15
N THR A 208 -26.41 32.41 25.98
CA THR A 208 -25.43 33.01 25.07
C THR A 208 -23.99 32.67 25.51
N THR A 209 -23.71 32.71 26.81
CA THR A 209 -22.39 32.35 27.36
C THR A 209 -22.06 30.88 27.15
N ALA A 210 -23.02 29.97 27.40
CA ALA A 210 -22.83 28.54 27.15
C ALA A 210 -22.56 28.26 25.67
N THR A 211 -23.38 28.81 24.77
CA THR A 211 -23.19 28.67 23.32
C THR A 211 -21.84 29.23 22.85
N PHE A 212 -21.38 30.35 23.45
CA PHE A 212 -20.07 30.92 23.16
C PHE A 212 -18.92 29.98 23.55
N GLN A 213 -19.02 29.31 24.70
CA GLN A 213 -18.06 28.31 25.15
C GLN A 213 -18.04 27.09 24.22
N ASP A 214 -19.20 26.62 23.77
CA ASP A 214 -19.31 25.50 22.82
C ASP A 214 -18.68 25.84 21.48
N ILE A 215 -18.90 27.06 20.96
CA ILE A 215 -18.25 27.55 19.74
C ILE A 215 -16.73 27.59 19.91
N GLN A 216 -16.23 28.11 21.03
CA GLN A 216 -14.79 28.14 21.32
C GLN A 216 -14.18 26.74 21.43
N ALA A 217 -14.87 25.80 22.08
CA ALA A 217 -14.43 24.41 22.16
C ALA A 217 -14.41 23.75 20.77
N GLY A 218 -15.45 23.93 19.97
CA GLY A 218 -15.53 23.42 18.61
C GLY A 218 -14.42 23.98 17.71
N GLY A 219 -14.16 25.29 17.78
CA GLY A 219 -13.04 25.92 17.07
C GLY A 219 -11.68 25.32 17.42
N LYS A 220 -11.41 25.08 18.71
CA LYS A 220 -10.17 24.42 19.18
C LYS A 220 -10.07 22.98 18.69
N MET A 221 -11.16 22.22 18.70
CA MET A 221 -11.19 20.84 18.20
C MET A 221 -10.89 20.77 16.70
N ILE A 222 -11.41 21.72 15.91
CA ILE A 222 -11.11 21.83 14.47
C ILE A 222 -9.62 22.09 14.26
N MET A 223 -9.03 23.04 15.00
CA MET A 223 -7.60 23.34 14.91
C MET A 223 -6.71 22.14 15.27
N ALA A 224 -7.08 21.40 16.33
CA ALA A 224 -6.37 20.18 16.71
C ALA A 224 -6.47 19.10 15.61
N SER A 225 -7.64 18.94 15.00
CA SER A 225 -7.86 18.00 13.90
C SER A 225 -7.05 18.38 12.66
N LEU A 226 -7.00 19.67 12.32
CA LEU A 226 -6.21 20.20 11.21
C LEU A 226 -4.70 19.96 11.42
N SER A 227 -4.21 20.18 12.65
CA SER A 227 -2.82 19.87 13.01
C SER A 227 -2.52 18.37 12.90
N GLY A 228 -3.43 17.52 13.35
CA GLY A 228 -3.31 16.06 13.23
C GLY A 228 -3.28 15.58 11.77
N LEU A 229 -4.14 16.14 10.92
CA LEU A 229 -4.10 15.87 9.47
C LEU A 229 -2.79 16.33 8.84
N GLY A 230 -2.30 17.51 9.18
CA GLY A 230 -1.02 18.02 8.68
C GLY A 230 0.16 17.11 9.03
N ALA A 231 0.20 16.61 10.27
CA ALA A 231 1.25 15.67 10.71
C ALA A 231 1.20 14.36 9.93
N LYS A 232 -0.01 13.80 9.76
CA LYS A 232 -0.19 12.54 9.03
C LYS A 232 0.06 12.71 7.52
N ALA A 233 -0.27 13.86 6.94
CA ALA A 233 0.04 14.16 5.53
C ALA A 233 1.56 14.24 5.34
N GLY A 234 2.28 14.87 6.28
CA GLY A 234 3.74 14.89 6.28
C GLY A 234 4.36 13.49 6.34
N GLN A 235 3.76 12.57 7.11
CA GLN A 235 4.20 11.18 7.16
C GLN A 235 4.03 10.47 5.81
N ILE A 236 2.86 10.59 5.17
CA ILE A 236 2.60 9.97 3.85
C ILE A 236 3.57 10.50 2.80
N VAL A 237 3.85 11.82 2.80
CA VAL A 237 4.83 12.41 1.88
C VAL A 237 6.24 11.84 2.13
N ALA A 238 6.63 11.62 3.38
CA ALA A 238 7.92 11.01 3.71
C ALA A 238 7.99 9.54 3.26
N GLU A 239 6.94 8.76 3.44
CA GLU A 239 6.85 7.36 2.97
C GLU A 239 6.95 7.29 1.43
N LEU A 240 6.22 8.16 0.72
CA LEU A 240 6.31 8.26 -0.76
C LEU A 240 7.69 8.69 -1.27
N GLN A 241 8.47 9.43 -0.48
CA GLN A 241 9.84 9.83 -0.82
C GLN A 241 10.85 8.71 -0.56
N GLN A 242 10.66 7.91 0.50
CA GLN A 242 11.53 6.76 0.79
C GLN A 242 11.41 5.67 -0.29
N GLU A 243 10.24 5.49 -0.89
CA GLU A 243 10.05 4.53 -1.99
C GLU A 243 10.61 5.00 -3.35
N GLN A 244 11.17 6.21 -3.45
CA GLN A 244 11.75 6.75 -4.68
C GLN A 244 13.29 6.70 -4.73
N GLY A 245 13.97 6.46 -3.60
CA GLY A 245 15.44 6.41 -3.49
C GLY A 245 15.98 5.00 -3.38
#